data_AF-A0A963XB15-F1
#
_entry.id   AF-A0A963XB15-F1
#
_cell.length_a   1.000
_cell.length_b   1.000
_cell.length_c   1.000
_cell.angle_alpha   90.00
_cell.angle_beta   90.00
_cell.angle_gamma   90.00
#
_symmetry.space_group_name_H-M   'P 1'
#
loop_
_entity.id
_entity.type
_entity.pdbx_description
1 polymer ?
#
loop_
_entity_poly.entity_id
_entity_poly.type
_entity_poly.pdbx_seq_one_letter_code
_entity_poly.pdbx_strand_id
1 'polypeptide(L)' 'GRVHAYTSPHLARFHERIRLAGALVTEDYLTEVLAECEAANGGTPITYFEITTCAALLAFART' A
#
# COMPACT_ATOMS: atom_id res chain seq x y z
N GLY A 1 -21.18 -1.24 -3.02
CA GLY A 1 -19.87 -1.12 -3.70
C GLY A 1 -18.76 -1.42 -2.69
N ARG A 2 -17.59 -1.84 -3.16
CA ARG A 2 -16.39 -1.97 -2.30
C ARG A 2 -15.71 -0.62 -2.18
N VAL A 3 -15.27 -0.25 -0.99
CA VAL A 3 -14.60 1.03 -0.71
C VAL A 3 -13.23 0.74 -0.12
N HIS A 4 -12.22 1.42 -0.63
CA HIS A 4 -10.85 1.35 -0.16
C HIS A 4 -10.42 2.73 0.35
N ALA A 5 -9.46 2.77 1.27
CA ALA A 5 -8.94 4.03 1.81
C ALA A 5 -7.42 3.97 1.93
N TYR A 6 -6.77 5.08 1.55
CA TYR A 6 -5.37 5.33 1.80
C TYR A 6 -5.24 6.62 2.60
N THR A 7 -4.62 6.56 3.78
CA THR A 7 -4.49 7.68 4.72
C THR A 7 -3.04 7.87 5.19
N SER A 8 -2.72 9.08 5.67
CA SER A 8 -1.43 9.40 6.28
C SER A 8 -1.58 10.50 7.33
N PRO A 9 -0.78 10.51 8.42
CA PRO A 9 0.21 9.51 8.82
C PRO A 9 -0.45 8.23 9.37
N HIS A 10 0.34 7.33 9.95
CA HIS A 10 -0.14 6.25 10.83
C HIS A 10 0.16 6.60 12.29
N LEU A 11 -0.52 5.96 13.23
CA LEU A 11 -0.32 6.22 14.66
C LEU A 11 0.66 5.22 15.28
N ALA A 12 0.45 3.91 15.06
CA ALA A 12 1.26 2.87 15.69
C ALA A 12 1.89 1.90 14.68
N ARG A 13 1.16 1.54 13.61
CA ARG A 13 1.62 0.57 12.61
C ARG A 13 1.47 1.10 11.20
N PHE A 14 2.48 0.86 10.37
CA PHE A 14 2.51 1.36 9.00
C PHE A 14 1.30 0.94 8.15
N HIS A 15 0.86 -0.31 8.30
CA HIS A 15 -0.27 -0.86 7.54
C HIS A 15 -1.62 -0.21 7.89
N GLU A 16 -1.72 0.59 8.97
CA GLU A 16 -2.92 1.37 9.32
C GLU A 16 -3.34 2.34 8.21
N ARG A 17 -2.39 2.71 7.35
CA ARG A 17 -2.61 3.64 6.23
C ARG A 17 -3.53 3.09 5.16
N ILE A 18 -3.76 1.78 5.08
CA ILE A 18 -4.44 1.17 3.95
C ILE A 18 -5.60 0.29 4.43
N ARG A 19 -6.79 0.56 3.90
CA ARG A 19 -7.98 -0.28 4.07
C ARG A 19 -8.46 -0.85 2.75
N LEU A 20 -8.63 -2.17 2.72
CA LEU A 20 -9.16 -2.91 1.59
C LEU A 20 -10.58 -3.39 1.91
N ALA A 21 -11.57 -2.95 1.12
CA ALA A 21 -12.99 -3.24 1.36
C ALA A 21 -13.43 -2.99 2.81
N GLY A 22 -12.90 -1.93 3.44
CA GLY A 22 -13.16 -1.55 4.84
C GLY A 22 -12.26 -2.20 5.91
N ALA A 23 -11.56 -3.30 5.61
CA ALA A 23 -10.66 -3.97 6.55
C ALA A 23 -9.23 -3.42 6.44
N LEU A 24 -8.43 -3.50 7.53
CA LEU A 24 -7.00 -3.18 7.45
C LEU A 24 -6.30 -4.16 6.52
N VAL A 25 -5.34 -3.65 5.73
CA VAL A 25 -4.42 -4.52 5.00
C VAL A 25 -3.55 -5.30 5.99
N THR A 26 -3.30 -6.58 5.71
CA THR A 26 -2.35 -7.38 6.48
C THR A 26 -0.92 -6.96 6.18
N GLU A 27 -0.01 -7.09 7.15
CA GLU A 27 1.41 -6.76 6.96
C GLU A 27 2.07 -7.59 5.86
N ASP A 28 1.78 -8.89 5.81
CA ASP A 28 2.33 -9.81 4.80
C ASP A 28 1.93 -9.36 3.39
N TYR A 29 0.63 -9.19 3.14
CA TYR A 29 0.16 -8.70 1.85
C TYR A 29 0.73 -7.32 1.49
N LEU A 30 0.79 -6.37 2.44
CA LEU A 30 1.37 -5.06 2.17
C LEU A 30 2.86 -5.16 1.79
N THR A 31 3.59 -6.09 2.40
CA THR A 31 4.99 -6.37 2.08
C THR A 31 5.12 -6.93 0.67
N GLU A 32 4.23 -7.83 0.27
CA GLU A 32 4.21 -8.42 -1.08
C GLU A 32 3.97 -7.35 -2.16
N VAL A 33 2.94 -6.50 -2.02
CA VAL A 33 2.69 -5.44 -3.02
C VAL A 33 3.78 -4.37 -3.02
N LEU A 34 4.40 -4.05 -1.88
CA LEU A 34 5.55 -3.14 -1.85
C LEU A 34 6.75 -3.71 -2.60
N ALA A 35 7.08 -4.99 -2.40
CA ALA A 35 8.17 -5.66 -3.11
C ALA A 35 7.92 -5.68 -4.63
N GLU A 36 6.67 -5.89 -5.05
CA GLU A 36 6.30 -5.81 -6.47
C GLU A 36 6.47 -4.40 -7.03
N CYS A 37 6.02 -3.37 -6.31
CA CYS A 37 6.20 -1.99 -6.73
C CYS A 37 7.69 -1.59 -6.78
N GLU A 38 8.50 -2.05 -5.84
CA GLU A 38 9.95 -1.82 -5.84
C GLU A 38 10.62 -2.46 -7.05
N ALA A 39 10.30 -3.73 -7.34
CA ALA A 39 10.81 -4.44 -8.50
C ALA A 39 10.41 -3.74 -9.81
N ALA A 40 9.15 -3.29 -9.92
CA ALA A 40 8.66 -2.55 -11.08
C ALA A 40 9.31 -1.16 -11.23
N ASN A 41 9.66 -0.51 -10.12
CA ASN A 41 10.35 0.78 -10.11
C ASN A 41 11.84 0.68 -10.57
N GLY A 42 12.40 -0.53 -10.59
CA GLY A 42 13.69 -0.81 -11.25
C GLY A 42 14.88 -0.07 -10.64
N GLY A 43 14.87 0.18 -9.32
CA GLY A 43 15.95 0.87 -8.62
C GLY A 43 16.01 2.39 -8.84
N THR A 44 15.02 2.97 -9.52
CA THR A 44 14.90 4.43 -9.67
C THR A 44 14.66 5.08 -8.30
N PRO A 45 15.19 6.28 -8.01
CA PRO A 45 14.84 6.99 -6.78
C PRO A 45 13.32 7.15 -6.65
N ILE A 46 12.77 6.67 -5.54
CA ILE A 46 11.35 6.80 -5.20
C ILE A 46 11.23 7.13 -3.72
N THR A 47 10.37 8.07 -3.38
CA THR A 47 10.15 8.43 -1.98
C THR A 47 9.28 7.40 -1.30
N TYR A 48 9.35 7.38 0.04
CA TYR A 48 8.49 6.56 0.87
C TYR A 48 6.99 6.80 0.61
N PHE A 49 6.59 8.05 0.39
CA PHE A 49 5.19 8.37 0.13
C PHE A 49 4.73 7.88 -1.25
N GLU A 50 5.57 8.01 -2.27
CA GLU A 50 5.28 7.55 -3.63
C GLU A 50 5.16 6.02 -3.68
N ILE A 51 6.15 5.28 -3.15
CA ILE A 51 6.11 3.81 -3.20
C ILE A 51 4.92 3.24 -2.40
N THR A 52 4.59 3.85 -1.25
CA THR A 52 3.40 3.46 -0.47
C THR A 52 2.11 3.73 -1.24
N THR A 53 2.05 4.84 -1.98
CA THR A 53 0.89 5.19 -2.81
C THR A 53 0.72 4.17 -3.95
N CYS A 54 1.81 3.80 -4.64
CA CYS A 54 1.80 2.76 -5.67
C CYS A 54 1.28 1.43 -5.11
N ALA A 55 1.79 0.98 -3.97
CA ALA A 55 1.36 -0.26 -3.33
C ALA A 55 -0.13 -0.23 -2.94
N ALA A 56 -0.62 0.90 -2.40
CA ALA A 56 -2.04 1.07 -2.08
C ALA A 56 -2.93 0.96 -3.32
N LEU A 57 -2.58 1.65 -4.42
CA LEU A 57 -3.33 1.62 -5.67
C LEU A 57 -3.34 0.22 -6.30
N LEU A 58 -2.20 -0.49 -6.26
CA LEU A 58 -2.11 -1.86 -6.73
C LEU A 58 -2.99 -2.81 -5.91
N ALA A 59 -2.97 -2.67 -4.58
CA ALA A 59 -3.83 -3.45 -3.70
C ALA A 59 -5.33 -3.17 -3.96
N PHE A 60 -5.70 -1.91 -4.24
CA PHE A 60 -7.08 -1.55 -4.58
C PHE A 60 -7.54 -2.21 -5.88
N ALA A 61 -6.69 -2.24 -6.91
CA ALA A 61 -7.02 -2.85 -8.19
C ALA A 61 -7.24 -4.38 -8.13
N ARG A 62 -6.68 -5.05 -7.11
CA ARG A 62 -6.77 -6.50 -6.92
C ARG A 62 -7.92 -6.93 -6.00
N THR A 63 -8.57 -5.97 -5.33
CA THR A 63 -9.59 -6.25 -4.30
C THR A 63 -10.96 -5.73 -4.69
#